data_AF-A0A6H5I4K7-F1
#
_entry.id   AF-A0A6H5I4K7-F1
#
_cell.length_a   1.000
_cell.length_b   1.000
_cell.length_c   1.000
_cell.angle_alpha   90.00
_cell.angle_beta   90.00
_cell.angle_gamma   90.00
#
_symmetry.space_group_name_H-M   'P 1'
#
loop_
_entity.id
_entity.type
_entity.pdbx_description
1 polymer ?
#
loop_
_entity_poly.entity_id
_entity_poly.type
_entity_poly.pdbx_seq_one_letter_code
_entity_poly.pdbx_strand_id
1 'polypeptide(L)'
;MSDPTSPSLKNLPKVAVDLKSELEGFDHSNMKRAEVKVKNVLPSAEDLAAAKTQQTLIAGIEKFDTSRLKHTETNEKNPLPDKEIIEQEKGKQQLMSGIENFNPSQLKHAETLEKNPLPTKEGIFA
;
A
#
# COMPACT_ATOMS: atom_id res chain seq x y z
N MET A 1 -6.22 -6.95 32.09
CA MET A 1 -6.66 -5.59 31.75
C MET A 1 -7.88 -5.34 32.62
N SER A 2 -7.74 -4.59 33.70
CA SER A 2 -8.81 -4.34 34.67
C SER A 2 -9.72 -3.24 34.13
N ASP A 3 -11.01 -3.51 34.00
CA ASP A 3 -12.01 -2.54 33.57
C ASP A 3 -12.11 -1.37 34.58
N PRO A 4 -12.29 -0.11 34.13
CA PRO A 4 -12.45 1.01 35.03
C PRO A 4 -13.77 0.85 35.81
N THR A 5 -13.67 0.45 37.07
CA THR A 5 -14.81 0.32 37.97
C THR A 5 -15.26 1.73 38.37
N SER A 6 -16.48 2.14 37.98
CA SER A 6 -17.05 3.40 38.43
C SER A 6 -17.14 3.41 39.96
N PRO A 7 -16.65 4.48 40.63
CA PRO A 7 -16.68 4.54 42.08
C PRO A 7 -18.13 4.54 42.60
N SER A 8 -18.40 3.71 43.61
CA SER A 8 -19.72 3.64 44.26
C SER A 8 -20.05 4.95 44.98
N LEU A 9 -21.32 5.40 44.97
CA LEU A 9 -21.77 6.68 45.53
C LEU A 9 -21.28 6.97 46.96
N LYS A 10 -21.08 5.93 47.78
CA LYS A 10 -20.60 6.04 49.17
C LYS A 10 -19.13 6.46 49.29
N ASN A 11 -18.35 6.28 48.22
CA ASN A 11 -16.91 6.56 48.18
C ASN A 11 -16.58 7.88 47.46
N LEU A 12 -17.59 8.63 47.00
CA LEU A 12 -17.37 9.95 46.41
C LEU A 12 -17.20 10.99 47.54
N PRO A 13 -16.31 11.97 47.38
CA PRO A 13 -16.17 13.07 48.32
C PRO A 13 -17.51 13.83 48.44
N LYS A 14 -17.92 14.13 49.68
CA LYS A 14 -19.13 14.91 49.93
C LYS A 14 -18.89 16.35 49.45
N VAL A 15 -19.80 16.84 48.61
CA VAL A 15 -19.79 18.23 48.13
C VAL A 15 -19.96 19.15 49.34
N ALA A 16 -19.17 20.23 49.39
CA ALA A 16 -19.28 21.23 50.44
C ALA A 16 -20.69 21.86 50.43
N VAL A 17 -21.22 22.16 51.62
CA VAL A 17 -22.60 22.65 51.79
C VAL A 17 -22.85 23.94 51.00
N ASP A 18 -21.85 24.81 50.95
CA ASP A 18 -21.93 26.10 50.25
C ASP A 18 -22.06 25.89 48.73
N LEU A 19 -21.23 25.01 48.16
CA LEU A 19 -21.28 24.67 46.73
C LEU A 19 -22.59 23.98 46.36
N LYS A 20 -23.11 23.10 47.23
CA LYS A 20 -24.41 22.47 47.01
C LYS A 20 -25.54 23.50 46.97
N SER A 21 -25.52 24.47 47.89
CA SER A 21 -26.54 25.52 47.99
C SER A 21 -26.50 26.46 46.77
N GLU A 22 -25.30 26.81 46.30
CA GLU A 22 -25.11 27.63 45.11
C GLU A 22 -25.58 26.91 43.83
N LEU A 23 -25.33 25.61 43.71
CA LEU A 23 -25.83 24.79 42.59
C LEU A 23 -27.35 24.61 42.62
N GLU A 24 -27.95 24.44 43.80
CA GLU A 24 -29.41 24.29 43.97
C GLU A 24 -30.16 25.61 43.74
N GLY A 25 -29.55 26.74 44.10
CA GLY A 25 -30.10 28.08 43.88
C GLY A 25 -29.65 28.74 42.56
N PHE A 26 -28.92 28.01 41.71
CA PHE A 26 -28.35 28.58 40.50
C PHE A 26 -29.43 29.05 39.53
N ASP A 27 -29.49 30.36 39.30
CA ASP A 27 -30.39 30.92 38.31
C ASP A 27 -29.79 30.77 36.90
N HIS A 28 -30.38 29.87 36.12
CA HIS A 28 -30.05 29.63 34.73
C HIS A 28 -30.24 30.88 33.84
N SER A 29 -30.94 31.92 34.30
CA SER A 29 -31.05 33.18 33.58
C SER A 29 -29.72 33.95 33.47
N ASN A 30 -28.79 33.70 34.40
CA ASN A 30 -27.45 34.31 34.41
C ASN A 30 -26.49 33.68 33.38
N MET A 31 -26.88 32.55 32.77
CA MET A 31 -26.11 31.94 31.70
C MET A 31 -26.23 32.78 30.43
N LYS A 32 -25.08 33.12 29.84
CA LYS A 32 -25.06 33.75 28.51
C LYS A 32 -25.74 32.81 27.51
N ARG A 33 -26.71 33.34 26.76
CA ARG A 33 -27.32 32.59 25.66
C ARG A 33 -26.25 32.26 24.62
N ALA A 34 -26.05 30.98 24.37
CA ALA A 34 -25.27 30.51 23.24
C ALA A 34 -26.21 30.43 22.02
N GLU A 35 -25.91 31.18 20.98
CA GLU A 35 -26.65 31.10 19.72
C GLU A 35 -26.27 29.80 19.00
N VAL A 36 -27.19 28.85 18.93
CA VAL A 36 -26.99 27.59 18.20
C VAL A 36 -27.28 27.85 16.73
N LYS A 37 -26.23 28.07 15.93
CA LYS A 37 -26.37 28.26 14.48
C LYS A 37 -26.58 26.91 13.79
N VAL A 38 -27.84 26.58 13.48
CA VAL A 38 -28.19 25.43 12.64
C VAL A 38 -27.74 25.71 11.21
N LYS A 39 -26.68 25.04 10.75
CA LYS A 39 -26.16 25.15 9.38
C LYS A 39 -27.00 24.30 8.40
N ASN A 40 -28.28 24.64 8.23
CA ASN A 40 -29.07 24.09 7.13
C ASN A 40 -28.72 24.87 5.85
N VAL A 41 -27.63 24.49 5.19
CA VAL A 41 -27.29 25.05 3.89
C VAL A 41 -28.17 24.34 2.86
N LEU A 42 -29.02 25.10 2.19
CA LEU A 42 -29.77 24.59 1.05
C LEU A 42 -28.80 24.32 -0.10
N PRO A 43 -29.02 23.28 -0.92
CA PRO A 43 -28.26 23.08 -2.14
C PRO A 43 -28.28 24.36 -2.96
N SER A 44 -27.11 24.78 -3.41
CA SER A 44 -26.97 25.93 -4.29
C SER A 44 -27.50 25.62 -5.69
N ALA A 45 -27.72 26.67 -6.49
CA ALA A 45 -28.06 26.48 -7.91
C ALA A 45 -26.97 25.70 -8.67
N GLU A 46 -25.71 25.86 -8.25
CA GLU A 46 -24.56 25.11 -8.80
C GLU A 46 -24.66 23.62 -8.45
N ASP A 47 -24.98 23.28 -7.21
CA ASP A 47 -25.16 21.88 -6.77
C ASP A 47 -26.26 21.18 -7.57
N LEU A 48 -27.37 21.88 -7.83
CA LEU A 48 -28.46 21.33 -8.63
C LEU A 48 -28.09 21.17 -10.11
N ALA A 49 -27.34 22.12 -10.67
CA ALA A 49 -26.86 22.05 -12.04
C ALA A 49 -25.86 20.89 -12.23
N ALA A 50 -24.94 20.71 -11.28
CA ALA A 50 -24.01 19.60 -11.24
C ALA A 50 -24.75 18.26 -11.14
N ALA A 51 -25.71 18.15 -10.22
CA ALA A 51 -26.51 16.94 -10.04
C ALA A 51 -27.30 16.56 -11.31
N LYS A 52 -27.93 17.54 -11.99
CA LYS A 52 -28.62 17.30 -13.27
C LYS A 52 -27.68 16.85 -14.38
N THR A 53 -26.49 17.43 -14.43
CA THR A 53 -25.46 17.05 -15.41
C THR A 53 -25.00 15.61 -15.18
N GLN A 54 -24.71 15.24 -13.93
CA GLN A 54 -24.35 13.88 -13.56
C GLN A 54 -25.48 12.89 -13.87
N GLN A 55 -26.73 13.22 -13.51
CA GLN A 55 -27.89 12.37 -13.80
C GLN A 55 -28.10 12.16 -15.31
N THR A 56 -27.84 13.18 -16.12
CA THR A 56 -27.94 13.07 -17.59
C THR A 56 -26.83 12.16 -18.14
N LEU A 57 -25.60 12.30 -17.63
CA LEU A 57 -24.45 11.47 -18.03
C LEU A 57 -24.69 9.99 -17.69
N ILE A 58 -24.85 9.71 -16.39
CA ILE A 58 -25.90 8.85 -15.83
C ILE A 58 -26.69 7.96 -16.81
N ALA A 59 -27.89 8.46 -17.07
CA ALA A 59 -28.87 7.86 -17.95
C ALA A 59 -28.38 7.68 -19.39
N GLY A 60 -27.48 8.55 -19.87
CA GLY A 60 -26.87 8.42 -21.19
C GLY A 60 -26.01 7.17 -21.33
N ILE A 61 -25.24 6.83 -20.28
CA ILE A 61 -24.41 5.62 -20.23
C ILE A 61 -25.31 4.38 -20.06
N GLU A 62 -26.27 4.42 -19.14
CA GLU A 62 -27.18 3.28 -18.89
C GLU A 62 -28.01 2.90 -20.12
N LYS A 63 -28.43 3.90 -20.91
CA LYS A 63 -29.25 3.72 -22.11
C LYS A 63 -28.41 3.67 -23.39
N PHE A 64 -27.08 3.63 -23.27
CA PHE A 64 -26.22 3.62 -24.43
C PHE A 64 -26.40 2.33 -25.22
N ASP A 65 -26.86 2.46 -26.46
CA ASP A 65 -27.00 1.36 -27.39
C ASP A 65 -25.63 0.98 -27.99
N THR A 66 -25.12 -0.17 -27.56
CA THR A 66 -23.83 -0.71 -28.01
C THR A 66 -23.79 -1.05 -29.49
N SER A 67 -24.94 -1.23 -30.15
CA SER A 67 -25.00 -1.46 -31.60
C SER A 67 -24.55 -0.23 -32.42
N ARG A 68 -24.51 0.95 -31.79
CA ARG A 68 -24.02 2.19 -32.38
C ARG A 68 -22.49 2.30 -32.37
N LEU A 69 -21.79 1.38 -31.70
CA LEU A 69 -20.33 1.33 -31.76
C LEU A 69 -19.89 0.93 -33.16
N LYS A 70 -18.91 1.67 -33.71
CA LYS A 70 -18.34 1.31 -35.01
C LYS A 70 -17.59 0.00 -34.88
N HIS A 71 -17.76 -0.88 -35.88
CA HIS A 71 -16.95 -2.08 -35.96
C HIS A 71 -15.47 -1.69 -36.09
N THR A 72 -14.63 -2.34 -35.29
CA THR A 72 -13.18 -2.18 -35.36
C THR A 72 -12.56 -3.57 -35.37
N GLU A 73 -11.65 -3.81 -36.31
CA GLU A 73 -10.89 -5.04 -36.39
C GLU A 73 -9.71 -4.93 -35.40
N THR A 74 -9.68 -5.79 -34.38
CA THR A 74 -8.58 -5.85 -33.42
C THR A 74 -7.64 -6.99 -33.81
N ASN A 75 -6.39 -6.67 -34.11
CA ASN A 75 -5.34 -7.65 -34.36
C ASN A 75 -4.57 -7.95 -33.08
N GLU A 76 -4.98 -8.99 -32.34
CA GLU A 76 -4.22 -9.52 -31.21
C GLU A 76 -3.03 -10.33 -31.72
N LYS A 77 -1.81 -9.83 -31.51
CA LYS A 77 -0.58 -10.55 -31.88
C LYS A 77 -0.16 -11.44 -30.72
N ASN A 78 -0.40 -12.74 -30.84
CA ASN A 78 0.21 -13.76 -30.01
C ASN A 78 1.20 -14.60 -30.84
N PRO A 79 2.36 -14.04 -31.24
CA PRO A 79 3.33 -14.78 -32.02
C PRO A 79 3.92 -15.91 -31.17
N LEU A 80 3.99 -17.10 -31.75
CA LEU A 80 4.76 -18.19 -31.16
C LEU A 80 6.25 -17.82 -31.21
N PRO A 81 7.06 -18.31 -30.25
CA PRO A 81 8.52 -18.15 -30.33
C PRO A 81 9.06 -18.75 -31.63
N ASP A 82 9.95 -18.02 -32.31
CA ASP A 82 10.62 -18.52 -33.50
C ASP A 82 11.65 -19.60 -33.15
N LYS A 83 12.08 -20.36 -34.17
CA LYS A 83 13.08 -21.43 -34.02
C LYS A 83 14.36 -20.97 -33.32
N GLU A 84 14.80 -19.74 -33.58
CA GLU A 84 15.99 -19.15 -32.95
C GLU A 84 15.79 -18.97 -31.45
N ILE A 85 14.63 -18.44 -31.02
CA ILE A 85 14.30 -18.25 -29.60
C ILE A 85 14.24 -19.60 -28.88
N ILE A 86 13.67 -20.62 -29.54
CA ILE A 86 13.59 -21.98 -29.01
C ILE A 86 15.00 -22.57 -28.85
N GLU A 87 15.87 -22.39 -29.83
CA GLU A 87 17.24 -22.91 -29.79
C GLU A 87 18.11 -22.20 -28.73
N GLN A 88 17.97 -20.88 -28.61
CA GLN A 88 18.61 -20.09 -27.55
C GLN A 88 18.16 -20.55 -26.16
N GLU A 89 16.85 -20.71 -25.94
CA GLU A 89 16.33 -21.18 -24.65
C GLU A 89 16.78 -22.61 -24.35
N LYS A 90 16.78 -23.49 -25.36
CA LYS A 90 17.31 -24.87 -25.22
C LYS A 90 18.79 -24.87 -24.83
N GLY A 91 19.61 -24.02 -25.45
CA GLY A 91 21.02 -23.85 -25.09
C GLY A 91 21.20 -23.37 -23.66
N LYS A 92 20.39 -22.38 -23.24
CA LYS A 92 20.38 -21.89 -21.85
C LYS A 92 20.02 -23.00 -20.85
N GLN A 93 18.99 -23.79 -21.15
CA GLN A 93 18.57 -24.91 -20.30
C GLN A 93 19.63 -25.99 -20.19
N GLN A 94 20.29 -26.33 -21.30
CA GLN A 94 21.39 -27.29 -21.31
C GLN A 94 22.58 -26.81 -20.47
N LEU A 95 22.93 -25.52 -20.56
CA LEU A 95 24.00 -24.93 -19.75
C LEU A 95 23.65 -24.98 -18.26
N MET A 96 22.44 -24.56 -17.88
CA MET A 96 21.98 -24.60 -16.49
C MET A 96 22.01 -26.02 -15.94
N SER A 97 21.48 -26.99 -16.69
CA SER A 97 21.49 -28.41 -16.32
C SER A 97 22.91 -28.98 -16.20
N GLY A 98 23.83 -28.56 -17.08
CA GLY A 98 25.24 -28.97 -17.03
C GLY A 98 25.97 -28.44 -15.81
N ILE A 99 25.63 -27.22 -15.35
CA ILE A 99 26.17 -26.63 -14.12
C ILE A 99 25.59 -27.34 -12.89
N GLU A 100 24.27 -27.54 -12.85
CA GLU A 100 23.59 -28.21 -11.73
C GLU A 100 24.09 -29.64 -11.52
N ASN A 101 24.35 -30.38 -12.60
CA ASN A 101 24.80 -31.77 -12.55
C ASN A 101 26.32 -31.91 -12.76
N PHE A 102 27.07 -30.82 -12.59
CA PHE A 102 28.52 -30.84 -12.80
C PHE A 102 29.20 -31.79 -11.81
N ASN A 103 29.99 -32.74 -12.32
CA ASN A 103 30.76 -33.68 -11.51
C ASN A 103 32.23 -33.25 -11.41
N PRO A 104 32.70 -32.76 -10.24
CA PRO A 104 34.10 -32.35 -10.06
C PRO A 104 35.12 -33.48 -10.28
N SER A 105 34.72 -34.75 -10.13
CA SER A 105 35.62 -35.89 -10.37
C SER A 105 35.98 -36.07 -11.85
N GLN A 106 35.28 -35.39 -12.77
CA GLN A 106 35.63 -35.35 -14.18
C GLN A 106 36.69 -34.29 -14.52
N LEU A 107 37.08 -33.45 -13.56
CA LEU A 107 38.17 -32.50 -13.73
C LEU A 107 39.51 -33.24 -13.78
N LYS A 108 40.37 -32.84 -14.72
CA LYS A 108 41.77 -33.30 -14.75
C LYS A 108 42.51 -32.72 -13.55
N HIS A 109 43.41 -33.50 -12.97
CA HIS A 109 44.28 -33.02 -11.91
C HIS A 109 45.13 -31.84 -12.42
N ALA A 110 45.13 -30.74 -11.67
CA ALA A 110 45.96 -29.58 -11.92
C ALA A 110 46.79 -29.28 -10.66
N GLU A 111 48.11 -29.43 -10.76
CA GLU A 111 49.03 -29.08 -9.69
C GLU A 111 49.48 -27.62 -9.88
N THR A 112 49.10 -26.74 -8.95
CA THR A 112 49.51 -25.33 -8.97
C THR A 112 50.80 -25.15 -8.19
N LEU A 113 51.88 -24.73 -8.85
CA LEU A 113 53.13 -24.36 -8.17
C LEU A 113 53.08 -22.90 -7.72
N GLU A 114 52.98 -22.67 -6.41
CA GLU A 114 53.15 -21.34 -5.81
C GLU A 114 54.65 -20.98 -5.81
N LYS A 115 55.05 -20.07 -6.70
CA LYS A 115 56.40 -19.52 -6.71
C LYS A 115 56.52 -18.39 -5.69
N ASN A 116 56.62 -18.74 -4.41
CA ASN A 116 57.06 -17.83 -3.36
C ASN A 116 58.50 -18.19 -2.93
N PRO A 117 59.53 -17.91 -3.76
CA PRO A 117 60.90 -18.04 -3.29
C PRO A 117 61.15 -17.00 -2.19
N LEU A 118 61.50 -17.47 -0.99
CA LEU A 118 62.09 -16.60 0.03
C LEU A 118 63.41 -16.05 -0.52
N PRO A 119 63.71 -14.75 -0.36
CA PRO A 119 64.99 -14.20 -0.79
C PRO A 119 66.13 -15.00 -0.15
N THR A 120 67.00 -15.61 -0.98
CA THR A 120 68.20 -16.26 -0.45
C THR A 120 69.21 -15.19 -0.01
N LYS A 121 70.12 -15.55 0.89
CA LYS A 121 71.12 -14.60 1.42
C LYS A 121 71.94 -13.96 0.30
N GLU A 122 72.18 -14.65 -0.84
CA GLU A 122 72.88 -14.03 -1.97
C GLU A 122 72.10 -12.86 -2.61
N GLY A 123 70.77 -12.85 -2.53
CA GLY A 123 69.92 -11.79 -3.08
C GLY A 123 69.61 -10.62 -2.12
N ILE A 124 69.86 -10.78 -0.81
CA ILE A 124 69.64 -9.72 0.18
C ILE A 124 70.89 -8.84 0.36
N PHE A 125 72.08 -9.36 0.01
CA PHE A 125 73.36 -8.67 0.22
C PHE A 125 74.05 -8.18 -1.07
N ALA A 126 73.34 -8.15 -2.20
CA ALA A 126 73.79 -7.46 -3.44
C ALA A 126 73.24 -6.03 -3.48
#